data_AF-A0A928ENR5-F1
#
_entry.id   AF-A0A928ENR5-F1
#
_cell.length_a   1.000
_cell.length_b   1.000
_cell.length_c   1.000
_cell.angle_alpha   90.00
_cell.angle_beta   90.00
_cell.angle_gamma   90.00
#
_symmetry.space_group_name_H-M   'P 1'
#
loop_
_entity.id
_entity.type
_entity.pdbx_description
1 polymer ?
#
loop_
_entity_poly.entity_id
_entity_poly.type
_entity_poly.pdbx_seq_one_letter_code
_entity_poly.pdbx_strand_id
1 'polypeptide(L)'
;MTSICHLIADILPLYADNALSDEGKAVVDEHLASCGHCRKALKTLESDKKTSVGESLSLSAKEVQGIRRLSHRIRRTRRAVLVSALALLLALSLSFFSYLKFDTPNVLSAGVGLCRIWLTDAQIVEIQKSPRVWLVDAEKSPYRIAKEALAEQGYREITEEQMGSMHVFEKDGEKHYIHFSANRYYAKCSWQK
;
A
#
# COMPACT_ATOMS: atom_id res chain seq x y z
N MET A 1 -15.93 71.07 16.80
CA MET A 1 -14.82 70.30 17.39
C MET A 1 -13.91 71.28 18.12
N THR A 2 -13.52 70.96 19.36
CA THR A 2 -12.47 71.67 20.10
C THR A 2 -11.09 71.17 19.65
N SER A 3 -10.06 72.03 19.71
CA SER A 3 -8.67 71.71 19.31
C SER A 3 -8.12 70.46 20.02
N ILE A 4 -8.58 70.19 21.24
CA ILE A 4 -8.20 69.04 22.06
C ILE A 4 -8.66 67.72 21.42
N CYS A 5 -9.84 67.67 20.80
CA CYS A 5 -10.32 66.43 20.16
C CYS A 5 -9.43 66.00 18.99
N HIS A 6 -8.85 66.94 18.25
CA HIS A 6 -7.91 66.64 17.16
C HIS A 6 -6.63 66.03 17.71
N LEU A 7 -6.05 66.64 18.75
CA LEU A 7 -4.86 66.11 19.41
C LEU A 7 -5.09 64.70 19.98
N ILE A 8 -6.24 64.48 20.64
CA ILE A 8 -6.58 63.16 21.20
C ILE A 8 -6.78 62.13 20.09
N ALA A 9 -7.39 62.51 18.95
CA ALA A 9 -7.57 61.62 17.82
C ALA A 9 -6.22 61.18 17.20
N ASP A 10 -5.23 62.07 17.13
CA ASP A 10 -3.90 61.78 16.59
C ASP A 10 -3.12 60.78 17.47
N ILE A 11 -3.27 60.85 18.79
CA ILE A 11 -2.59 59.96 19.74
C ILE A 11 -3.42 58.72 20.11
N LEU A 12 -4.67 58.63 19.67
CA LEU A 12 -5.60 57.54 19.98
C LEU A 12 -5.11 56.15 19.53
N PRO A 13 -4.44 56.00 18.36
CA PRO A 13 -3.84 54.72 17.97
C PRO A 13 -2.75 54.26 18.95
N LEU A 14 -1.90 55.19 19.43
CA LEU A 14 -0.86 54.89 20.41
C LEU A 14 -1.44 54.53 21.78
N TYR A 15 -2.56 55.18 22.15
CA TYR A 15 -3.33 54.81 23.32
C TYR A 15 -3.91 53.39 23.18
N ALA A 16 -4.50 53.04 22.04
CA ALA A 16 -5.06 51.70 21.77
C ALA A 16 -3.99 50.59 21.72
N ASP A 17 -2.74 50.94 21.38
CA ASP A 17 -1.58 50.05 21.43
C ASP A 17 -0.87 50.04 22.80
N ASN A 18 -1.41 50.77 23.79
CA ASN A 18 -0.84 50.91 25.13
C ASN A 18 0.63 51.40 25.14
N ALA A 19 0.99 52.23 24.15
CA ALA A 19 2.34 52.72 23.89
C ALA A 19 2.60 54.15 24.43
N LEU A 20 1.63 54.76 25.10
CA LEU A 20 1.78 56.05 25.78
C LEU A 20 2.38 55.88 27.18
N SER A 21 3.01 56.94 27.69
CA SER A 21 3.37 57.05 29.11
C SER A 21 2.10 57.10 29.98
N ASP A 22 2.23 56.77 31.26
CA ASP A 22 1.08 56.76 32.19
C ASP A 22 0.45 58.16 32.33
N GLU A 23 1.26 59.22 32.25
CA GLU A 23 0.82 60.61 32.18
C GLU A 23 -0.01 60.89 30.92
N GLY A 24 0.43 60.39 29.76
CA GLY A 24 -0.30 60.53 28.49
C GLY A 24 -1.62 59.77 28.48
N LYS A 25 -1.70 58.60 29.14
CA LYS A 25 -2.94 57.83 29.27
C LYS A 25 -3.98 58.56 30.11
N ALA A 26 -3.56 59.14 31.25
CA ALA A 26 -4.47 59.88 32.13
C ALA A 26 -5.17 61.04 31.39
N VAL A 27 -4.45 61.76 30.52
CA VAL A 27 -5.00 62.84 29.69
C VAL A 27 -6.03 62.33 28.69
N VAL A 28 -5.78 61.19 28.06
CA VAL A 28 -6.72 60.57 27.11
C VAL A 28 -7.95 60.04 27.85
N ASP A 29 -7.78 59.42 29.01
CA ASP A 29 -8.88 58.88 29.83
C ASP A 29 -9.85 59.98 30.29
N GLU A 30 -9.33 61.10 30.77
CA GLU A 30 -10.13 62.26 31.17
C GLU A 30 -10.94 62.81 29.98
N HIS A 31 -10.33 62.90 28.80
CA HIS A 31 -11.03 63.34 27.60
C HIS A 31 -12.09 62.34 27.14
N LEU A 32 -11.79 61.05 27.16
CA LEU A 32 -12.75 60.01 26.77
C LEU A 32 -13.96 60.00 27.71
N ALA A 33 -13.78 60.31 29.00
CA ALA A 33 -14.87 60.39 29.98
C ALA A 33 -15.94 61.42 29.56
N SER A 34 -15.54 62.54 28.97
CA SER A 34 -16.43 63.64 28.58
C SER A 34 -16.78 63.69 27.08
N CYS A 35 -15.99 63.04 26.21
CA CYS A 35 -16.14 63.15 24.75
C CYS A 35 -16.66 61.86 24.10
N GLY A 36 -17.92 61.87 23.65
CA GLY A 36 -18.52 60.75 22.92
C GLY A 36 -17.95 60.52 21.52
N HIS A 37 -17.37 61.55 20.89
CA HIS A 37 -16.76 61.45 19.56
C HIS A 37 -15.46 60.62 19.59
N CYS A 38 -14.53 60.98 20.48
CA CYS A 38 -13.26 60.25 20.61
C CYS A 38 -13.48 58.81 21.12
N ARG A 39 -14.52 58.57 21.93
CA ARG A 39 -14.91 57.22 22.34
C ARG A 39 -15.38 56.34 21.17
N LYS A 40 -16.09 56.92 20.20
CA LYS A 40 -16.48 56.20 18.97
C LYS A 40 -15.25 55.90 18.11
N ALA A 41 -14.36 56.86 17.94
CA ALA A 41 -13.12 56.68 17.19
C ALA A 41 -12.25 55.56 17.78
N LEU A 42 -12.11 55.50 19.11
CA LEU A 42 -11.37 54.43 19.78
C LEU A 42 -11.98 53.05 19.49
N LYS A 43 -13.30 52.92 19.57
CA LYS A 43 -14.00 51.66 19.28
C LYS A 43 -13.78 51.18 17.83
N THR A 44 -13.74 52.11 16.88
CA THR A 44 -13.46 51.79 15.47
C THR A 44 -12.03 51.26 15.30
N LEU A 45 -11.04 51.92 15.93
CA LEU A 45 -9.64 51.45 15.89
C LEU A 45 -9.49 50.05 16.52
N GLU A 46 -10.16 49.80 17.63
CA GLU A 46 -10.16 48.48 18.29
C GLU A 46 -10.84 47.39 17.45
N SER A 47 -11.91 47.72 16.71
CA SER A 47 -12.58 46.75 15.82
C SER A 47 -11.74 46.41 14.59
N ASP A 48 -11.05 47.39 14.02
CA ASP A 48 -10.21 47.20 12.83
C ASP A 48 -8.97 46.36 13.16
N LYS A 49 -8.38 46.58 14.35
CA LYS A 49 -7.29 45.76 14.89
C LYS A 49 -7.72 44.30 15.13
N LYS A 50 -8.91 44.07 15.69
CA LYS A 50 -9.43 42.70 15.90
C LYS A 50 -9.67 41.97 14.59
N THR A 51 -10.15 42.69 13.58
CA THR A 51 -10.45 42.13 12.25
C THR A 51 -9.18 41.73 11.52
N SER A 52 -8.18 42.61 11.45
CA SER A 52 -6.88 42.34 10.79
C SER A 52 -6.08 41.20 11.45
N VAL A 53 -6.09 41.12 12.78
CA VAL A 53 -5.46 40.00 13.52
C VAL A 53 -6.23 38.69 13.28
N GLY A 54 -7.56 38.73 13.24
CA GLY A 54 -8.38 37.56 12.91
C GLY A 54 -8.14 37.04 11.50
N GLU A 55 -8.03 37.93 10.51
CA GLU A 55 -7.76 37.57 9.12
C GLU A 55 -6.37 36.95 8.95
N SER A 56 -5.32 37.57 9.51
CA SER A 56 -3.95 37.05 9.45
C SER A 56 -3.79 35.68 10.13
N LEU A 57 -4.41 35.48 11.30
CA LEU A 57 -4.46 34.17 11.96
C LEU A 57 -5.23 33.13 11.11
N SER A 58 -6.33 33.53 10.47
CA SER A 58 -7.12 32.63 9.61
C SER A 58 -6.37 32.21 8.35
N LEU A 59 -5.57 33.12 7.76
CA LEU A 59 -4.73 32.85 6.60
C LEU A 59 -3.62 31.88 6.97
N SER A 60 -2.90 32.13 8.07
CA SER A 60 -1.87 31.22 8.59
C SER A 60 -2.43 29.83 8.90
N ALA A 61 -3.62 29.76 9.52
CA ALA A 61 -4.29 28.49 9.80
C ALA A 61 -4.68 27.73 8.51
N LYS A 62 -5.16 28.43 7.47
CA LYS A 62 -5.48 27.82 6.16
C LYS A 62 -4.23 27.30 5.45
N GLU A 63 -3.12 28.03 5.51
CA GLU A 63 -1.84 27.60 4.93
C GLU A 63 -1.30 26.35 5.63
N VAL A 64 -1.27 26.33 6.96
CA VAL A 64 -0.85 25.16 7.75
C VAL A 64 -1.76 23.95 7.47
N GLN A 65 -3.07 24.16 7.36
CA GLN A 65 -4.00 23.11 6.97
C GLN A 65 -3.75 22.62 5.53
N GLY A 66 -3.45 23.51 4.59
CA GLY A 66 -3.11 23.18 3.21
C GLY A 66 -1.85 22.30 3.13
N ILE A 67 -0.79 22.68 3.84
CA ILE A 67 0.47 21.93 3.94
C ILE A 67 0.22 20.55 4.58
N ARG A 68 -0.57 20.48 5.66
CA ARG A 68 -0.95 19.20 6.29
C ARG A 68 -1.73 18.31 5.32
N ARG A 69 -2.73 18.84 4.60
CA ARG A 69 -3.51 18.05 3.62
C ARG A 69 -2.62 17.53 2.50
N LEU A 70 -1.71 18.36 2.00
CA LEU A 70 -0.76 17.97 0.96
C LEU A 70 0.23 16.90 1.44
N SER A 71 0.79 17.06 2.64
CA SER A 71 1.72 16.08 3.21
C SER A 71 1.05 14.73 3.49
N HIS A 72 -0.20 14.73 3.97
CA HIS A 72 -1.00 13.50 4.11
C HIS A 72 -1.25 12.83 2.76
N ARG A 73 -1.61 13.59 1.72
CA ARG A 73 -1.81 13.06 0.37
C ARG A 73 -0.51 12.45 -0.18
N ILE A 74 0.61 13.17 -0.11
CA ILE A 74 1.92 12.70 -0.57
C ILE A 74 2.35 11.44 0.19
N ARG A 75 2.20 11.41 1.52
CA ARG A 75 2.55 10.23 2.33
C ARG A 75 1.70 9.03 1.96
N ARG A 76 0.40 9.21 1.71
CA ARG A 76 -0.49 8.14 1.27
C ARG A 76 -0.09 7.62 -0.10
N THR A 77 0.17 8.50 -1.07
CA THR A 77 0.60 8.10 -2.42
C THR A 77 1.95 7.39 -2.37
N ARG A 78 2.94 7.91 -1.63
CA ARG A 78 4.25 7.26 -1.45
C ARG A 78 4.10 5.88 -0.83
N ARG A 79 3.29 5.73 0.22
CA ARG A 79 3.00 4.42 0.83
C ARG A 79 2.35 3.47 -0.18
N ALA A 80 1.37 3.93 -0.95
CA ALA A 80 0.72 3.12 -1.97
C ALA A 80 1.73 2.65 -3.04
N VAL A 81 2.60 3.55 -3.52
CA VAL A 81 3.65 3.23 -4.50
C VAL A 81 4.66 2.24 -3.93
N LEU A 82 5.11 2.43 -2.69
CA LEU A 82 6.04 1.50 -2.03
C LEU A 82 5.42 0.12 -1.85
N VAL A 83 4.17 0.05 -1.38
CA VAL A 83 3.45 -1.21 -1.21
C VAL A 83 3.24 -1.90 -2.56
N SER A 84 2.85 -1.17 -3.60
CA SER A 84 2.68 -1.75 -4.93
C SER A 84 4.01 -2.23 -5.52
N ALA A 85 5.10 -1.48 -5.35
CA ALA A 85 6.43 -1.89 -5.82
C ALA A 85 6.90 -3.15 -5.09
N LEU A 86 6.73 -3.22 -3.77
CA LEU A 86 7.08 -4.39 -2.98
C LEU A 86 6.24 -5.62 -3.39
N ALA A 87 4.94 -5.44 -3.61
CA ALA A 87 4.05 -6.51 -4.07
C ALA A 87 4.46 -7.04 -5.45
N LEU A 88 4.84 -6.16 -6.38
CA LEU A 88 5.33 -6.54 -7.70
C LEU A 88 6.66 -7.31 -7.61
N LEU A 89 7.61 -6.82 -6.80
CA LEU A 89 8.88 -7.51 -6.57
C LEU A 89 8.66 -8.91 -5.97
N LEU A 90 7.74 -9.03 -5.00
CA LEU A 90 7.38 -10.31 -4.40
C LEU A 90 6.75 -11.26 -5.43
N ALA A 91 5.83 -10.77 -6.25
CA ALA A 91 5.18 -11.59 -7.29
C ALA A 91 6.20 -12.08 -8.34
N LEU A 92 7.13 -11.23 -8.77
CA LEU A 92 8.19 -11.59 -9.70
C LEU A 92 9.16 -12.61 -9.09
N SER A 93 9.58 -12.42 -7.84
CA SER A 93 10.51 -13.36 -7.18
C SER A 93 9.87 -14.74 -6.96
N LEU A 94 8.61 -14.79 -6.56
CA LEU A 94 7.83 -16.02 -6.45
C LEU A 94 7.66 -16.71 -7.81
N SER A 95 7.37 -15.95 -8.87
CA SER A 95 7.22 -16.51 -10.22
C SER A 95 8.54 -17.07 -10.74
N PHE A 96 9.65 -16.37 -10.50
CA PHE A 96 11.00 -16.85 -10.84
C PHE A 96 11.35 -18.15 -10.09
N PHE A 97 11.08 -18.20 -8.79
CA PHE A 97 11.30 -19.41 -7.99
C PHE A 97 10.42 -20.58 -8.48
N SER A 98 9.16 -20.31 -8.81
CA SER A 98 8.24 -21.29 -9.41
C SER A 98 8.77 -21.87 -10.70
N TYR A 99 9.27 -21.01 -11.60
CA TYR A 99 9.85 -21.43 -12.86
C TYR A 99 11.04 -22.36 -12.64
N LEU A 100 11.96 -22.01 -11.73
CA LEU A 100 13.15 -22.82 -11.44
C LEU A 100 12.85 -24.18 -10.80
N LYS A 101 11.74 -24.33 -10.07
CA LYS A 101 11.45 -25.56 -9.31
C LYS A 101 10.36 -26.42 -9.94
N PHE A 102 9.32 -25.81 -10.47
CA PHE A 102 8.13 -26.49 -10.97
C PHE A 102 8.06 -26.50 -12.49
N ASP A 103 8.95 -25.79 -13.20
CA ASP A 103 8.88 -25.56 -14.66
C ASP A 103 7.54 -24.93 -15.08
N THR A 104 6.86 -24.29 -14.13
CA THR A 104 5.54 -23.68 -14.34
C THR A 104 5.65 -22.17 -14.11
N PRO A 105 5.18 -21.33 -15.06
CA PRO A 105 5.17 -19.87 -14.87
C PRO A 105 4.13 -19.41 -13.85
N ASN A 106 3.21 -20.30 -13.44
CA ASN A 106 2.10 -19.98 -12.55
C ASN A 106 2.37 -20.46 -11.11
N VAL A 107 2.89 -19.57 -10.26
CA VAL A 107 3.17 -19.91 -8.86
C VAL A 107 1.92 -20.25 -8.05
N LEU A 108 0.76 -19.72 -8.45
CA LEU A 108 -0.49 -19.98 -7.75
C LEU A 108 -0.97 -21.41 -7.97
N SER A 109 -0.83 -21.96 -9.18
CA SER A 109 -1.26 -23.34 -9.44
C SER A 109 -0.36 -24.34 -8.71
N ALA A 110 0.96 -24.11 -8.68
CA ALA A 110 1.88 -24.91 -7.89
C ALA A 110 1.57 -24.82 -6.38
N GLY A 111 1.39 -23.59 -5.86
CA GLY A 111 1.08 -23.37 -4.44
C GLY A 111 -0.25 -23.98 -4.02
N VAL A 112 -1.32 -23.76 -4.79
CA VAL A 112 -2.64 -24.36 -4.53
C VAL A 112 -2.59 -25.88 -4.66
N GLY A 113 -1.83 -26.42 -5.63
CA GLY A 113 -1.65 -27.86 -5.79
C GLY A 113 -0.99 -28.50 -4.58
N LEU A 114 0.08 -27.91 -4.06
CA LEU A 114 0.73 -28.35 -2.82
C LEU A 114 -0.19 -28.24 -1.61
N CYS A 115 -0.91 -27.11 -1.46
CA CYS A 115 -1.88 -26.95 -0.38
C CYS A 115 -2.97 -28.03 -0.43
N ARG A 116 -3.41 -28.44 -1.63
CA ARG A 116 -4.38 -29.54 -1.75
C ARG A 116 -3.76 -30.87 -1.30
N ILE A 117 -2.52 -31.17 -1.66
CA ILE A 117 -1.87 -32.41 -1.21
C ILE A 117 -1.63 -32.41 0.31
N TRP A 118 -1.26 -31.27 0.90
CA TRP A 118 -0.94 -31.21 2.33
C TRP A 118 -2.17 -31.04 3.23
N LEU A 119 -3.19 -30.31 2.78
CA LEU A 119 -4.38 -29.99 3.59
C LEU A 119 -5.59 -30.88 3.27
N THR A 120 -5.55 -31.61 2.16
CA THR A 120 -6.62 -32.54 1.76
C THR A 120 -6.03 -33.91 1.45
N ASP A 121 -6.83 -34.98 1.43
CA ASP A 121 -6.39 -36.33 1.06
C ASP A 121 -6.12 -36.52 -0.45
N ALA A 122 -5.90 -35.43 -1.19
CA ALA A 122 -5.63 -35.47 -2.62
C ALA A 122 -4.24 -36.04 -2.89
N GLN A 123 -4.18 -37.17 -3.60
CA GLN A 123 -2.93 -37.86 -3.91
C GLN A 123 -2.22 -37.31 -5.15
N ILE A 124 -2.98 -36.82 -6.14
CA ILE A 124 -2.46 -36.27 -7.40
C ILE A 124 -3.21 -34.98 -7.73
N VAL A 125 -2.47 -33.93 -8.09
CA VAL A 125 -3.04 -32.66 -8.56
C VAL A 125 -2.34 -32.21 -9.83
N GLU A 126 -3.12 -31.97 -10.89
CA GLU A 126 -2.62 -31.39 -12.13
C GLU A 126 -2.48 -29.87 -12.00
N ILE A 127 -1.25 -29.37 -12.10
CA ILE A 127 -0.94 -27.94 -11.95
C ILE A 127 -0.74 -27.20 -13.27
N GLN A 128 -0.49 -27.92 -14.36
CA GLN A 128 -0.33 -27.39 -15.71
C GLN A 128 -0.75 -28.42 -16.76
N LYS A 129 -1.41 -27.94 -17.83
CA LYS A 129 -1.89 -28.77 -18.94
C LYS A 129 -0.87 -28.95 -20.08
N SER A 130 0.01 -27.97 -20.31
CA SER A 130 1.01 -28.02 -21.41
C SER A 130 2.26 -27.18 -21.08
N PRO A 131 3.46 -27.79 -21.03
CA PRO A 131 3.66 -29.24 -20.84
C PRO A 131 2.91 -29.71 -19.59
N ARG A 132 2.41 -30.95 -19.61
CA ARG A 132 1.59 -31.47 -18.50
C ARG A 132 2.46 -31.65 -17.26
N VAL A 133 1.99 -31.18 -16.11
CA VAL A 133 2.70 -31.32 -14.83
C VAL A 133 1.73 -31.73 -13.73
N TRP A 134 2.06 -32.84 -13.05
CA TRP A 134 1.37 -33.32 -11.87
C TRP A 134 2.22 -33.15 -10.62
N LEU A 135 1.59 -32.75 -9.54
CA LEU A 135 2.11 -32.91 -8.19
C LEU A 135 1.51 -34.16 -7.57
N VAL A 136 2.34 -34.92 -6.87
CA VAL A 136 1.98 -36.17 -6.21
C VAL A 136 2.44 -36.12 -4.77
N ASP A 137 1.65 -36.70 -3.87
CA ASP A 137 1.99 -36.86 -2.47
C ASP A 137 3.33 -37.61 -2.29
N ALA A 138 4.28 -36.98 -1.59
CA ALA A 138 5.61 -37.51 -1.37
C ALA A 138 5.65 -38.62 -0.31
N GLU A 139 4.70 -38.67 0.62
CA GLU A 139 4.74 -39.61 1.75
C GLU A 139 4.32 -41.03 1.34
N LYS A 140 3.41 -41.15 0.35
CA LYS A 140 2.72 -42.40 0.02
C LYS A 140 3.26 -43.11 -1.23
N SER A 141 4.58 -43.23 -1.37
CA SER A 141 5.23 -43.85 -2.54
C SER A 141 4.78 -43.20 -3.87
N PRO A 142 5.26 -41.98 -4.17
CA PRO A 142 4.74 -41.13 -5.24
C PRO A 142 4.79 -41.78 -6.63
N TYR A 143 5.83 -42.57 -6.89
CA TYR A 143 5.97 -43.28 -8.16
C TYR A 143 4.84 -44.29 -8.39
N ARG A 144 4.51 -45.07 -7.35
CA ARG A 144 3.46 -46.10 -7.44
C ARG A 144 2.09 -45.46 -7.70
N ILE A 145 1.76 -44.40 -6.94
CA ILE A 145 0.52 -43.63 -7.11
C ILE A 145 0.40 -43.10 -8.55
N ALA A 146 1.46 -42.47 -9.04
CA ALA A 146 1.46 -41.91 -10.39
C ALA A 146 1.35 -42.99 -11.47
N LYS A 147 2.05 -44.12 -11.31
CA LYS A 147 1.99 -45.26 -12.23
C LYS A 147 0.61 -45.89 -12.28
N GLU A 148 -0.04 -46.10 -11.14
CA GLU A 148 -1.41 -46.62 -11.05
C GLU A 148 -2.39 -45.68 -11.77
N ALA A 149 -2.32 -44.38 -11.51
CA ALA A 149 -3.16 -43.39 -12.18
C ALA A 149 -2.91 -43.29 -13.70
N LEU A 150 -1.66 -43.50 -14.15
CA LEU A 150 -1.33 -43.59 -15.57
C LEU A 150 -1.92 -44.86 -16.20
N ALA A 151 -1.82 -46.00 -15.53
CA ALA A 151 -2.41 -47.25 -16.00
C ALA A 151 -3.93 -47.16 -16.14
N GLU A 152 -4.62 -46.51 -15.18
CA GLU A 152 -6.07 -46.22 -15.26
C GLU A 152 -6.43 -45.34 -16.46
N GLN A 153 -5.52 -44.44 -16.86
CA GLN A 153 -5.67 -43.60 -18.06
C GLN A 153 -5.28 -44.31 -19.36
N GLY A 154 -4.94 -45.60 -19.32
CA GLY A 154 -4.60 -46.43 -20.48
C GLY A 154 -3.13 -46.38 -20.89
N TYR A 155 -2.24 -45.77 -20.10
CA TYR A 155 -0.81 -45.74 -20.40
C TYR A 155 -0.15 -47.09 -20.08
N ARG A 156 0.73 -47.55 -20.96
CA ARG A 156 1.58 -48.74 -20.76
C ARG A 156 3.03 -48.33 -20.60
N GLU A 157 3.68 -48.77 -19.53
CA GLU A 157 5.09 -48.44 -19.30
C GLU A 157 6.00 -49.29 -20.21
N ILE A 158 6.92 -48.64 -20.92
CA ILE A 158 8.00 -49.28 -21.67
C ILE A 158 9.26 -49.24 -20.79
N THR A 159 9.47 -50.29 -20.00
CA THR A 159 10.60 -50.36 -19.05
C THR A 159 11.96 -50.42 -19.72
N GLU A 160 12.05 -50.87 -20.97
CA GLU A 160 13.31 -51.00 -21.73
C GLU A 160 13.89 -49.65 -22.16
N GLU A 161 13.04 -48.62 -22.31
CA GLU A 161 13.45 -47.27 -22.73
C GLU A 161 13.61 -46.31 -21.54
N GLN A 162 13.59 -46.83 -20.31
CA GLN A 162 13.76 -46.01 -19.11
C GLN A 162 15.17 -45.41 -19.06
N MET A 163 15.24 -44.09 -18.87
CA MET A 163 16.48 -43.34 -18.74
C MET A 163 16.53 -42.66 -17.37
N GLY A 164 16.97 -43.41 -16.35
CA GLY A 164 17.06 -42.91 -14.97
C GLY A 164 15.69 -42.53 -14.40
N SER A 165 15.49 -41.22 -14.14
CA SER A 165 14.22 -40.64 -13.68
C SER A 165 13.21 -40.39 -14.80
N MET A 166 13.58 -40.61 -16.06
CA MET A 166 12.69 -40.50 -17.21
C MET A 166 12.09 -41.87 -17.51
N HIS A 167 10.77 -41.98 -17.39
CA HIS A 167 10.02 -43.18 -17.74
C HIS A 167 9.26 -42.93 -19.04
N VAL A 168 9.20 -43.95 -19.89
CA VAL A 168 8.52 -43.90 -21.18
C VAL A 168 7.20 -44.66 -21.06
N PHE A 169 6.11 -43.99 -21.40
CA PHE A 169 4.79 -44.59 -21.43
C PHE A 169 4.20 -44.50 -22.83
N GLU A 170 3.58 -45.58 -23.31
CA GLU A 170 2.84 -45.62 -24.56
C GLU A 170 1.35 -45.46 -24.30
N LYS A 171 0.69 -44.61 -25.08
CA LYS A 171 -0.76 -44.48 -25.11
C LYS A 171 -1.21 -44.20 -26.54
N ASP A 172 -2.21 -44.93 -27.02
CA ASP A 172 -2.78 -44.77 -28.37
C ASP A 172 -1.73 -44.84 -29.50
N GLY A 173 -0.62 -45.56 -29.29
CA GLY A 173 0.51 -45.68 -30.22
C GLY A 173 1.52 -44.52 -30.17
N GLU A 174 1.31 -43.53 -29.30
CA GLU A 174 2.25 -42.44 -29.06
C GLU A 174 3.07 -42.68 -27.78
N LYS A 175 4.37 -42.37 -27.85
CA LYS A 175 5.29 -42.42 -26.71
C LYS A 175 5.27 -41.08 -25.96
N HIS A 176 5.13 -41.16 -24.66
CA HIS A 176 5.18 -40.04 -23.73
C HIS A 176 6.34 -40.20 -22.78
N TYR A 177 7.23 -39.22 -22.76
CA TYR A 177 8.38 -39.17 -21.87
C TYR A 177 7.98 -38.40 -20.62
N ILE A 178 7.96 -39.09 -19.48
CA ILE A 178 7.53 -38.52 -18.21
C ILE A 178 8.72 -38.53 -17.25
N HIS A 179 9.15 -37.34 -16.84
CA HIS A 179 10.21 -37.18 -15.85
C HIS A 179 9.63 -37.17 -14.44
N PHE A 180 10.11 -38.07 -13.59
CA PHE A 180 9.70 -38.20 -12.19
C PHE A 180 10.77 -37.58 -11.29
N SER A 181 10.36 -36.66 -10.41
CA SER A 181 11.24 -36.04 -9.42
C SER A 181 10.55 -36.01 -8.08
N ALA A 182 11.17 -36.54 -7.03
CA ALA A 182 10.63 -36.54 -5.68
C ALA A 182 11.61 -35.91 -4.70
N ASN A 183 11.07 -35.15 -3.74
CA ASN A 183 11.80 -34.67 -2.58
C ASN A 183 10.94 -34.87 -1.32
N ARG A 184 11.45 -34.45 -0.16
CA ARG A 184 10.78 -34.63 1.14
C ARG A 184 9.38 -33.96 1.21
N TYR A 185 9.12 -32.94 0.41
CA TYR A 185 7.92 -32.12 0.49
C TYR A 185 6.88 -32.44 -0.58
N TYR A 186 7.33 -32.85 -1.77
CA TYR A 186 6.47 -33.15 -2.91
C TYR A 186 7.16 -34.07 -3.92
N ALA A 187 6.36 -34.76 -4.72
CA ALA A 187 6.79 -35.36 -5.97
C ALA A 187 6.16 -34.66 -7.18
N LYS A 188 6.87 -34.66 -8.29
CA LYS A 188 6.51 -34.00 -9.55
C LYS A 188 6.67 -35.00 -10.69
N CYS A 189 5.63 -35.09 -11.53
CA CYS A 189 5.68 -35.79 -12.81
C CYS A 189 5.49 -34.76 -13.92
N SER A 190 6.46 -34.62 -14.83
CA SER A 190 6.42 -33.64 -15.92
C SER A 190 6.58 -34.32 -17.27
N TRP A 191 5.64 -34.07 -18.18
CA TRP A 191 5.68 -34.58 -19.54
C TRP A 191 6.62 -33.74 -20.39
N GLN A 192 7.58 -34.40 -21.04
CA GLN A 192 8.42 -33.80 -22.07
C GLN A 192 7.71 -33.92 -23.43
N LYS A 193 7.93 -32.94 -24.29
CA LYS A 193 7.49 -32.98 -25.69
C LYS A 193 8.51 -33.71 -26.55
#